data_AF-A0A174K4R5-F1
#
_entry.id   AF-A0A174K4R5-F1
#
_cell.length_a   1.000
_cell.length_b   1.000
_cell.length_c   1.000
_cell.angle_alpha   90.00
_cell.angle_beta   90.00
_cell.angle_gamma   90.00
#
_symmetry.space_group_name_H-M   'P 1'
#
loop_
_entity.id
_entity.type
_entity.pdbx_description
1 polymer ?
#
loop_
_entity_poly.entity_id
_entity_poly.type
_entity_poly.pdbx_seq_one_letter_code
_entity_poly.pdbx_strand_id
1 'polypeptide(L)'
;MAEERTSNYIKLCDEWAEKFLQMDKEELENAFEKLNGLRLPLGDVGYQIDAFSCEPMQFYFWDCDDEFEAQANILFDYSATDFNHVESAVSTAEMGVRRLAELAGLPLKGKAFGMS
;
A
#
# COMPACT_ATOMS: atom_id res chain seq x y z
N MET A 1 -16.95 5.32 -28.43
CA MET A 1 -16.18 4.56 -27.43
C MET A 1 -16.04 5.51 -26.25
N ALA A 2 -16.78 5.26 -25.16
CA ALA A 2 -16.65 6.10 -23.97
C ALA A 2 -15.25 5.83 -23.39
N GLU A 3 -14.43 6.86 -23.28
CA GLU A 3 -13.21 6.78 -22.48
C GLU A 3 -13.64 6.37 -21.06
N GLU A 4 -13.22 5.19 -20.63
CA GLU A 4 -13.43 4.74 -19.27
C GLU A 4 -12.70 5.75 -18.38
N ARG A 5 -13.48 6.58 -17.68
CA ARG A 5 -12.94 7.66 -16.85
C ARG A 5 -12.41 7.04 -15.57
N THR A 6 -11.27 6.36 -15.66
CA THR A 6 -10.58 5.76 -14.52
C THR A 6 -10.28 6.90 -13.54
N SER A 7 -10.89 6.84 -12.36
CA SER A 7 -10.64 7.81 -11.29
C SER A 7 -9.14 7.90 -11.02
N ASN A 8 -8.63 9.08 -10.68
CA ASN A 8 -7.24 9.24 -10.24
C ASN A 8 -6.90 8.28 -9.08
N TYR A 9 -7.91 7.92 -8.28
CA TYR A 9 -7.81 6.90 -7.25
C TYR A 9 -7.46 5.51 -7.81
N ILE A 10 -8.21 5.04 -8.81
CA ILE A 10 -7.98 3.71 -9.41
C ILE A 10 -6.61 3.66 -10.08
N LYS A 11 -6.22 4.71 -10.81
CA LYS A 11 -4.87 4.80 -11.39
C LYS A 11 -3.76 4.72 -10.35
N LEU A 12 -3.95 5.37 -9.21
CA LEU A 12 -3.00 5.33 -8.11
C LEU A 12 -2.92 3.93 -7.51
N CYS A 13 -4.06 3.27 -7.28
CA CYS A 13 -4.11 1.87 -6.82
C CYS A 13 -3.41 0.92 -7.79
N ASP A 14 -3.66 1.03 -9.10
CA ASP A 14 -3.03 0.18 -10.12
C ASP A 14 -1.50 0.40 -10.16
N GLU A 15 -1.05 1.66 -10.16
CA GLU A 15 0.38 2.00 -10.15
C GLU A 15 1.07 1.44 -8.89
N TRP A 16 0.38 1.47 -7.75
CA TRP A 16 0.90 0.88 -6.52
C TRP A 16 0.95 -0.63 -6.57
N ALA A 17 -0.12 -1.28 -7.04
CA ALA A 17 -0.16 -2.73 -7.20
C ALA A 17 1.01 -3.20 -8.08
N GLU A 18 1.21 -2.59 -9.26
CA GLU A 18 2.33 -2.93 -10.15
C GLU A 18 3.70 -2.79 -9.48
N LYS A 19 3.90 -1.80 -8.61
CA LYS A 19 5.16 -1.60 -7.88
C LYS A 19 5.36 -2.65 -6.80
N PHE A 20 4.32 -2.93 -6.01
CA PHE A 20 4.36 -3.95 -4.97
C PHE A 20 4.72 -5.32 -5.54
N LEU A 21 4.18 -5.65 -6.71
CA LEU A 21 4.46 -6.89 -7.44
C LEU A 21 5.92 -7.02 -7.93
N GLN A 22 6.68 -5.93 -7.97
CA GLN A 22 8.08 -5.93 -8.36
C GLN A 22 9.04 -5.96 -7.16
N MET A 23 8.53 -5.90 -5.93
CA MET A 23 9.35 -5.86 -4.72
C MET A 23 9.70 -7.27 -4.25
N ASP A 24 10.90 -7.44 -3.70
CA ASP A 24 11.27 -8.69 -3.04
C ASP A 24 10.57 -8.81 -1.68
N LYS A 25 10.10 -10.02 -1.35
CA LYS A 25 9.38 -10.31 -0.11
C LYS A 25 10.20 -9.95 1.13
N GLU A 26 11.47 -10.33 1.15
CA GLU A 26 12.37 -10.10 2.29
C GLU A 26 12.62 -8.59 2.47
N GLU A 27 12.77 -7.84 1.37
CA GLU A 27 12.90 -6.38 1.41
C GLU A 27 11.64 -5.70 1.95
N LEU A 28 10.46 -6.20 1.58
CA LEU A 28 9.18 -5.69 2.08
C LEU A 28 9.05 -5.90 3.59
N GLU A 29 9.29 -7.13 4.05
CA GLU A 29 9.21 -7.50 5.46
C GLU A 29 10.20 -6.67 6.30
N ASN A 30 11.44 -6.53 5.83
CA ASN A 30 12.45 -5.67 6.44
C ASN A 30 12.02 -4.19 6.49
N ALA A 31 11.36 -3.68 5.44
CA ALA A 31 10.86 -2.31 5.42
C ALA A 31 9.74 -2.09 6.45
N PHE A 32 8.83 -3.06 6.59
CA PHE A 32 7.79 -3.03 7.62
C PHE A 32 8.40 -3.07 9.03
N GLU A 33 9.37 -3.93 9.28
CA GLU A 33 10.04 -4.04 10.58
C GLU A 33 10.77 -2.74 10.97
N LYS A 34 11.42 -2.07 10.01
CA LYS A 34 12.03 -0.74 10.23
C LYS A 34 11.00 0.34 10.60
N LEU A 35 9.73 0.14 10.26
CA LEU A 35 8.61 1.00 10.64
C LEU A 35 7.92 0.57 11.93
N ASN A 36 8.49 -0.39 12.67
CA ASN A 36 7.86 -1.03 13.82
C ASN A 36 6.50 -1.65 13.46
N GLY A 37 6.37 -2.14 12.22
CA GLY A 37 5.15 -2.79 11.75
C GLY A 37 4.86 -4.07 12.54
N LEU A 38 3.59 -4.28 12.87
CA LEU A 38 3.12 -5.49 13.52
C LEU A 38 2.82 -6.56 12.47
N ARG A 39 3.48 -7.72 12.53
CA ARG A 39 3.18 -8.85 11.65
C ARG A 39 1.75 -9.34 11.84
N LEU A 40 1.05 -9.55 10.74
CA LEU A 40 -0.30 -10.12 10.69
C LEU A 40 -0.25 -11.54 10.09
N PRO A 41 -1.20 -12.42 10.45
CA PRO A 41 -1.18 -13.82 10.03
C PRO A 41 -1.77 -14.07 8.63
N LEU A 42 -2.28 -13.04 7.95
CA LEU A 42 -2.94 -13.15 6.65
C LEU A 42 -2.01 -12.64 5.54
N GLY A 43 -2.08 -13.28 4.37
CA GLY A 43 -1.25 -12.97 3.21
C GLY A 43 0.16 -13.57 3.29
N ASP A 44 0.87 -13.54 2.17
CA ASP A 44 2.29 -13.92 2.12
C ASP A 44 3.15 -12.90 2.88
N VAL A 45 2.81 -11.62 2.75
CA VAL A 45 3.30 -10.52 3.58
C VAL A 45 2.11 -9.75 4.13
N GLY A 46 1.94 -9.79 5.45
CA GLY A 46 0.86 -9.12 6.15
C GLY A 46 1.42 -8.30 7.30
N TYR A 47 1.20 -6.98 7.31
CA TYR A 47 1.67 -6.11 8.38
C TYR A 47 0.68 -4.99 8.67
N GLN A 48 0.68 -4.51 9.92
CA GLN A 48 0.03 -3.27 10.31
C GLN A 48 1.08 -2.21 10.62
N ILE A 49 0.88 -1.01 10.09
CA ILE A 49 1.57 0.20 10.55
C ILE A 49 0.51 1.20 10.97
N ASP A 50 0.72 1.84 12.11
CA ASP A 50 -0.18 2.88 12.58
C ASP A 50 0.24 4.22 11.96
N ALA A 51 -0.61 4.79 11.09
CA ALA A 51 -0.40 6.15 10.60
C ALA A 51 -0.51 7.17 11.74
N PHE A 52 -1.51 6.93 12.60
CA PHE A 52 -1.75 7.59 13.86
C PHE A 52 -2.17 6.53 14.88
N SER A 53 -2.08 6.86 16.17
CA SER A 53 -2.52 5.94 17.24
C SER A 53 -3.99 5.51 17.15
N CYS A 54 -4.81 6.27 16.42
CA CYS A 54 -6.23 5.99 16.16
C CYS A 54 -6.52 5.49 14.73
N GLU A 55 -5.50 5.39 13.87
CA GLU A 55 -5.66 5.04 12.45
C GLU A 55 -4.64 3.94 12.08
N PRO A 56 -4.93 2.68 12.45
CA PRO A 56 -4.14 1.54 12.03
C PRO A 56 -4.36 1.27 10.53
N MET A 57 -3.26 1.06 9.80
CA MET A 57 -3.27 0.66 8.39
C MET A 57 -2.72 -0.74 8.24
N GLN A 58 -3.50 -1.62 7.62
CA GLN A 58 -3.08 -2.99 7.35
C GLN A 58 -2.71 -3.16 5.88
N PHE A 59 -1.59 -3.81 5.63
CA PHE A 59 -1.04 -4.08 4.32
C PHE A 59 -1.01 -5.59 4.14
N TYR A 60 -1.56 -6.05 3.03
CA TYR A 60 -1.56 -7.46 2.68
C TYR A 60 -1.10 -7.64 1.24
N PHE A 61 -0.18 -8.58 1.07
CA PHE A 61 0.38 -8.97 -0.21
C PHE A 61 0.23 -10.48 -0.39
N TRP A 62 -0.20 -10.87 -1.58
CA TRP A 62 -0.30 -12.26 -2.03
C TRP A 62 0.51 -12.40 -3.31
N ASP A 63 1.38 -13.40 -3.33
CA ASP A 63 2.08 -13.80 -4.55
C ASP A 63 1.13 -14.46 -5.55
N CYS A 64 1.53 -14.51 -6.81
CA CYS A 64 0.78 -15.23 -7.84
C CYS A 64 0.93 -16.73 -7.59
N ASP A 65 -0.19 -17.45 -7.60
CA ASP A 65 -0.20 -18.90 -7.55
C ASP A 65 -0.89 -19.50 -8.79
N ASP A 66 -1.14 -20.80 -8.74
CA ASP A 66 -1.74 -21.55 -9.85
C ASP A 66 -3.20 -21.15 -10.13
N GLU A 67 -3.88 -20.56 -9.14
CA GLU A 67 -5.32 -20.26 -9.14
C GLU A 67 -5.63 -18.76 -9.19
N PHE A 68 -4.74 -17.89 -8.69
CA PHE A 68 -4.96 -16.46 -8.51
C PHE A 68 -3.76 -15.60 -8.93
N GLU A 69 -4.07 -14.43 -9.49
CA GLU A 69 -3.08 -13.39 -9.77
C GLU A 69 -2.59 -12.76 -8.45
N ALA A 70 -1.35 -12.28 -8.46
CA ALA A 70 -0.77 -11.59 -7.32
C ALA A 70 -1.55 -10.30 -6.98
N GLN A 71 -1.71 -10.02 -5.69
CA GLN A 71 -2.58 -8.94 -5.21
C GLN A 71 -1.96 -8.19 -4.04
N ALA A 72 -2.18 -6.87 -3.99
CA ALA A 72 -1.79 -6.02 -2.88
C ALA A 72 -3.00 -5.21 -2.39
N ASN A 73 -3.29 -5.24 -1.09
CA ASN A 73 -4.40 -4.51 -0.47
C ASN A 73 -3.90 -3.67 0.71
N ILE A 74 -4.45 -2.45 0.82
CA ILE A 74 -4.30 -1.58 1.99
C ILE A 74 -5.68 -1.41 2.60
N LEU A 75 -5.84 -1.83 3.85
CA LEU A 75 -7.10 -1.79 4.57
C LEU A 75 -7.00 -0.83 5.75
N PHE A 76 -8.08 -0.09 5.94
CA PHE A 76 -8.30 0.77 7.11
C PHE A 76 -9.44 0.17 7.92
N ASP A 77 -9.42 0.39 9.24
CA ASP A 77 -10.61 0.14 10.04
C ASP A 77 -11.75 1.06 9.58
N TYR A 78 -12.99 0.59 9.68
CA TYR A 78 -14.17 1.37 9.29
C TYR A 78 -14.23 2.72 10.05
N SER A 79 -13.75 2.75 11.30
CA SER A 79 -13.70 3.97 12.12
C SER A 79 -12.69 5.02 11.63
N ALA A 80 -11.83 4.73 10.64
CA ALA A 80 -10.90 5.72 10.10
C ALA A 80 -11.63 6.99 9.60
N THR A 81 -12.85 6.84 9.07
CA THR A 81 -13.67 7.98 8.63
C THR A 81 -14.33 8.76 9.76
N ASP A 82 -14.30 8.24 10.99
CA ASP A 82 -14.78 8.97 12.17
C ASP A 82 -13.76 10.01 12.63
N PHE A 83 -12.48 9.82 12.29
CA PHE A 83 -11.38 10.72 12.64
C PHE A 83 -10.94 11.61 11.47
N ASN A 84 -11.18 11.17 10.23
CA ASN A 84 -10.72 11.88 9.04
C ASN A 84 -11.71 11.77 7.87
N HIS A 85 -11.61 12.64 6.87
CA HIS A 85 -12.37 12.50 5.63
C HIS A 85 -11.87 11.29 4.83
N VAL A 86 -12.76 10.64 4.07
CA VAL A 86 -12.42 9.48 3.21
C VAL A 86 -11.31 9.79 2.20
N GLU A 87 -11.21 11.04 1.76
CA GLU A 87 -10.17 11.50 0.84
C GLU A 87 -8.79 11.46 1.50
N SER A 88 -8.71 11.67 2.82
CA SER A 88 -7.45 11.65 3.55
C SER A 88 -6.89 10.25 3.70
N ALA A 89 -7.72 9.21 3.76
CA ALA A 89 -7.25 7.82 3.80
C ALA A 89 -6.37 7.47 2.59
N VAL A 90 -6.70 8.06 1.42
CA VAL A 90 -5.91 7.90 0.19
C VAL A 90 -4.52 8.51 0.37
N SER A 91 -4.43 9.72 0.91
CA SER A 91 -3.16 10.39 1.18
C SER A 91 -2.35 9.67 2.27
N THR A 92 -3.00 9.15 3.31
CA THR A 92 -2.32 8.35 4.34
C THR A 92 -1.74 7.07 3.73
N ALA A 93 -2.52 6.35 2.91
CA ALA A 93 -2.06 5.15 2.22
C ALA A 93 -0.86 5.47 1.31
N GLU A 94 -0.95 6.52 0.50
CA GLU A 94 0.13 6.98 -0.37
C GLU A 94 1.42 7.25 0.42
N MET A 95 1.32 7.95 1.56
CA MET A 95 2.44 8.23 2.44
C MET A 95 3.04 6.96 3.06
N GLY A 96 2.20 6.01 3.48
CA GLY A 96 2.62 4.73 4.01
C GLY A 96 3.45 3.94 2.99
N VAL A 97 2.94 3.83 1.75
CA VAL A 97 3.67 3.11 0.70
C VAL A 97 4.94 3.86 0.28
N ARG A 98 4.91 5.19 0.21
CA ARG A 98 6.11 5.98 -0.09
C ARG A 98 7.23 5.66 0.90
N ARG A 99 6.87 5.59 2.18
CA ARG A 99 7.81 5.28 3.25
C ARG A 99 8.35 3.85 3.16
N LEU A 100 7.51 2.89 2.80
CA LEU A 100 7.92 1.50 2.58
C LEU A 100 8.94 1.40 1.44
N ALA A 101 8.65 2.03 0.29
CA ALA A 101 9.57 2.05 -0.84
C ALA A 101 10.91 2.76 -0.53
N GLU A 102 10.88 3.88 0.21
CA GLU A 102 12.10 4.54 0.71
C GLU A 102 12.98 3.59 1.53
N LEU A 103 12.37 2.78 2.42
CA LEU A 103 13.07 1.88 3.33
C LEU A 103 13.51 0.56 2.69
N ALA A 104 12.77 0.12 1.66
CA ALA A 104 13.15 -0.98 0.78
C ALA A 104 14.21 -0.57 -0.26
N GLY A 105 14.52 0.74 -0.38
CA GLY A 105 15.51 1.22 -1.35
C GLY A 105 15.02 1.20 -2.80
N LEU A 106 13.70 1.19 -2.99
CA LEU A 106 13.08 1.06 -4.30
C LEU A 106 12.82 2.44 -4.92
N PRO A 107 13.10 2.62 -6.23
CA PRO A 107 12.87 3.89 -6.89
C PRO A 107 11.37 4.18 -6.98
N LEU A 108 10.93 5.24 -6.31
CA LEU A 108 9.59 5.79 -6.47
C LEU A 108 9.43 6.41 -7.88
N LYS A 109 8.90 5.65 -8.84
CA LYS A 109 8.62 6.15 -10.20
C LYS A 109 7.14 6.47 -10.37
N GLY A 110 6.76 7.70 -10.67
CA GLY A 110 5.37 8.05 -10.96
C GLY A 110 5.03 9.50 -10.63
N LYS A 111 3.99 10.03 -11.28
CA LYS A 111 3.58 11.44 -11.12
C LYS A 111 3.16 11.79 -9.69
N ALA A 112 2.69 10.81 -8.92
CA ALA A 112 2.30 10.98 -7.52
C ALA A 112 3.48 11.35 -6.60
N PHE A 113 4.72 10.96 -6.95
CA PHE A 113 5.91 11.22 -6.12
C PHE A 113 6.71 12.47 -6.53
N GLY A 114 6.19 13.25 -7.50
CA GLY A 114 6.86 14.46 -7.97
C GLY A 114 8.19 14.21 -8.71
N MET A 115 8.47 12.98 -9.14
CA MET A 115 9.69 12.64 -9.87
C MET A 115 9.38 12.47 -11.36
N SER A 116 9.87 13.45 -12.13
CA SER A 116 9.84 13.54 -13.60
C SER A 116 10.66 12.45 -14.27
#